data_AF-A0A3N5S257-F1
#
_entry.id   AF-A0A3N5S257-F1
#
_cell.length_a   1.000
_cell.length_b   1.000
_cell.length_c   1.000
_cell.angle_alpha   90.00
_cell.angle_beta   90.00
_cell.angle_gamma   90.00
#
_symmetry.space_group_name_H-M   'P 1'
#
loop_
_entity.id
_entity.type
_entity.pdbx_description
1 polymer ?
#
loop_
_entity_poly.entity_id
_entity_poly.type
_entity_poly.pdbx_seq_one_letter_code
_entity_poly.pdbx_strand_id
1 'polypeptide(L)'
;MIKRWIVTGLLVVIAAATLVSPVWADGPVNRTERAEVRFLEGMIDHHQMALDMAYDCWSKATTQAVLDACQNVITAQTREIEIMRGWLLVWYGIEYHPMSMLEMHHMQQG
;
A
#
# COMPACT_ATOMS: atom_id res chain seq x y z
N MET A 1 -14.36 -12.26 43.89
CA MET A 1 -14.12 -13.27 42.84
C MET A 1 -13.92 -12.69 41.43
N ILE A 2 -14.31 -11.43 41.15
CA ILE A 2 -14.25 -10.79 39.82
C ILE A 2 -12.81 -10.44 39.35
N LYS A 3 -11.89 -10.12 40.28
CA LYS A 3 -10.49 -9.74 39.95
C LYS A 3 -9.67 -10.83 39.24
N ARG A 4 -9.97 -12.12 39.47
CA ARG A 4 -9.20 -13.24 38.87
C ARG A 4 -9.48 -13.43 37.38
N TRP A 5 -10.71 -13.17 36.94
CA TRP A 5 -11.12 -13.30 35.53
C TRP A 5 -10.59 -12.17 34.65
N ILE A 6 -10.41 -10.98 35.22
CA ILE A 6 -9.78 -9.84 34.53
C ILE A 6 -8.30 -10.13 34.29
N VAL A 7 -7.60 -10.67 35.30
CA VAL A 7 -6.16 -10.99 35.19
C VAL A 7 -5.91 -12.13 34.20
N THR A 8 -6.72 -13.19 34.22
CA THR A 8 -6.60 -14.26 33.22
C THR A 8 -7.00 -13.81 31.82
N GLY A 9 -8.03 -12.98 31.68
CA GLY A 9 -8.41 -12.40 30.38
C GLY A 9 -7.30 -11.52 29.79
N LEU A 10 -6.66 -10.67 30.60
CA LEU A 10 -5.55 -9.82 30.18
C LEU A 10 -4.32 -10.65 29.76
N LEU A 11 -4.01 -11.72 30.51
CA LEU A 11 -2.90 -12.62 30.18
C LEU A 11 -3.12 -13.37 28.86
N VAL A 12 -4.36 -13.76 28.55
CA VAL A 12 -4.71 -14.41 27.28
C VAL A 12 -4.59 -13.44 26.09
N VAL A 13 -5.00 -12.18 26.26
CA VAL A 13 -4.86 -11.15 25.22
C VAL A 13 -3.40 -10.80 24.96
N ILE A 14 -2.58 -10.68 26.01
CA ILE A 14 -1.13 -10.43 25.88
C ILE A 14 -0.43 -11.62 25.20
N ALA A 15 -0.77 -12.86 25.57
CA ALA A 15 -0.22 -14.04 24.92
C ALA A 15 -0.59 -14.13 23.43
N ALA A 16 -1.85 -13.81 23.07
CA ALA A 16 -2.28 -13.79 21.68
C ALA A 16 -1.55 -12.73 20.84
N ALA A 17 -1.28 -11.54 21.40
CA ALA A 17 -0.52 -10.48 20.74
C ALA A 17 0.95 -10.83 20.47
N THR A 18 1.52 -11.81 21.19
CA THR A 18 2.90 -12.30 20.98
C THR A 18 3.02 -13.44 19.98
N LEU A 19 1.91 -14.07 19.57
CA LEU A 19 1.91 -15.23 18.66
C LEU A 19 1.76 -14.85 17.19
N VAL A 20 1.23 -13.65 16.91
CA VAL A 20 1.26 -13.04 15.58
C VAL A 20 2.43 -12.07 15.54
N SER A 21 3.60 -12.59 15.18
CA SER A 21 4.73 -11.73 14.80
C SER A 21 4.26 -10.78 13.70
N PRO A 22 4.54 -9.48 13.78
CA PRO A 22 4.37 -8.63 12.61
C PRO A 22 5.26 -9.21 11.50
N VAL A 23 4.64 -9.63 10.39
CA VAL A 23 5.37 -9.91 9.15
C VAL A 23 5.92 -8.57 8.69
N TRP A 24 7.16 -8.30 9.04
CA TRP A 24 7.99 -7.36 8.34
C TRP A 24 8.62 -8.14 7.20
N ALA A 25 8.47 -7.65 5.98
CA ALA A 25 9.29 -8.17 4.90
C ALA A 25 10.75 -7.80 5.22
N ASP A 26 11.59 -8.82 5.38
CA ASP A 26 13.03 -8.61 5.51
C ASP A 26 13.53 -7.96 4.22
N GLY A 27 14.36 -6.92 4.36
CA GLY A 27 14.95 -6.23 3.21
C GLY A 27 15.89 -7.16 2.40
N PRO A 28 16.12 -6.88 1.11
CA PRO A 28 16.75 -7.86 0.23
C PRO A 28 18.27 -7.77 0.10
N VAL A 29 18.86 -8.73 -0.64
CA VAL A 29 20.30 -9.03 -0.66
C VAL A 29 20.90 -8.90 -2.08
N ASN A 30 21.78 -7.92 -2.29
CA ASN A 30 22.77 -7.58 -3.35
C ASN A 30 22.45 -7.82 -4.85
N ARG A 31 21.86 -8.94 -5.30
CA ARG A 31 21.41 -9.10 -6.72
C ARG A 31 19.92 -8.88 -6.94
N THR A 32 19.10 -9.13 -5.92
CA THR A 32 17.65 -8.96 -5.98
C THR A 32 17.24 -7.48 -5.90
N GLU A 33 18.08 -6.65 -5.27
CA GLU A 33 17.80 -5.23 -4.98
C GLU A 33 17.37 -4.44 -6.22
N ARG A 34 18.05 -4.60 -7.36
CA ARG A 34 17.66 -3.90 -8.59
C ARG A 34 16.32 -4.37 -9.15
N ALA A 35 15.98 -5.65 -9.01
CA ALA A 35 14.69 -6.16 -9.49
C ALA A 35 13.54 -5.66 -8.61
N GLU A 36 13.74 -5.65 -7.29
CA GLU A 36 12.74 -5.19 -6.33
C GLU A 36 12.53 -3.68 -6.40
N VAL A 37 13.59 -2.87 -6.51
CA VAL A 37 13.45 -1.42 -6.70
C VAL A 37 12.63 -1.14 -7.97
N ARG A 38 12.96 -1.79 -9.10
CA ARG A 38 12.23 -1.59 -10.36
C ARG A 38 10.78 -2.07 -10.29
N PHE A 39 10.53 -3.15 -9.56
CA PHE A 39 9.18 -3.63 -9.31
C PHE A 39 8.38 -2.60 -8.48
N LEU A 40 8.97 -2.09 -7.40
CA LEU A 40 8.32 -1.12 -6.51
C LEU A 40 8.06 0.20 -7.22
N GLU A 41 9.05 0.77 -7.92
CA GLU A 41 8.86 1.99 -8.74
C GLU A 41 7.72 1.79 -9.76
N GLY A 42 7.76 0.70 -10.52
CA GLY A 42 6.76 0.41 -11.54
C GLY A 42 5.36 0.14 -10.99
N MET A 43 5.25 -0.54 -9.84
CA MET A 43 3.95 -0.77 -9.19
C MET A 43 3.40 0.51 -8.56
N ILE A 44 4.25 1.39 -8.04
CA ILE A 44 3.79 2.71 -7.57
C ILE A 44 3.17 3.50 -8.72
N ASP A 45 3.82 3.55 -9.89
CA ASP A 45 3.28 4.27 -11.05
C ASP A 45 2.02 3.61 -11.63
N HIS A 46 2.02 2.27 -11.70
CA HIS A 46 0.84 1.51 -12.13
C HIS A 46 -0.37 1.78 -11.22
N HIS A 47 -0.14 1.82 -9.90
CA HIS A 47 -1.18 2.13 -8.94
C HIS A 47 -1.65 3.59 -9.04
N GLN A 48 -0.73 4.53 -9.29
CA GLN A 48 -1.11 5.93 -9.52
C GLN A 48 -2.00 6.08 -10.76
N MET A 49 -1.71 5.38 -11.85
CA MET A 49 -2.60 5.32 -13.01
C MET A 49 -3.99 4.77 -12.65
N ALA A 50 -4.04 3.72 -11.81
CA ALA A 50 -5.31 3.18 -11.34
C ALA A 50 -6.09 4.17 -10.47
N LEU A 51 -5.41 4.99 -9.65
CA LEU A 51 -6.04 6.09 -8.91
C LEU A 51 -6.63 7.14 -9.85
N ASP A 52 -5.87 7.58 -10.85
CA ASP A 52 -6.34 8.57 -11.83
C ASP A 52 -7.62 8.07 -12.53
N MET A 53 -7.65 6.80 -12.93
CA MET A 53 -8.85 6.16 -13.51
C MET A 53 -9.99 6.01 -12.51
N ALA A 54 -9.70 5.66 -11.25
CA ALA A 54 -10.72 5.47 -10.24
C ALA A 54 -11.38 6.78 -9.82
N TYR A 55 -10.63 7.89 -9.79
CA TYR A 55 -11.20 9.23 -9.59
C TYR A 55 -12.09 9.65 -10.76
N ASP A 56 -11.67 9.39 -12.00
CA ASP A 56 -12.50 9.65 -13.18
C ASP A 56 -13.80 8.83 -13.15
N CYS A 57 -13.70 7.52 -12.85
CA CYS A 57 -14.83 6.64 -12.64
C CYS A 57 -15.77 7.19 -11.56
N TRP A 58 -15.26 7.51 -10.38
CA TRP A 58 -16.07 7.97 -9.25
C TRP A 58 -16.84 9.26 -9.60
N SER A 59 -16.25 10.14 -10.41
CA SER A 59 -16.92 11.37 -10.87
C SER A 59 -18.03 11.14 -11.90
N LYS A 60 -18.02 10.01 -12.62
CA LYS A 60 -18.92 9.73 -13.76
C LYS A 60 -19.91 8.59 -13.50
N ALA A 61 -19.66 7.75 -12.49
CA ALA A 61 -20.48 6.59 -12.21
C ALA A 61 -21.89 6.98 -11.75
N THR A 62 -22.89 6.24 -12.21
CA THR A 62 -24.31 6.50 -11.91
C THR A 62 -24.97 5.41 -11.06
N THR A 63 -24.30 4.28 -10.86
CA THR A 63 -24.79 3.18 -10.03
C THR A 63 -23.96 3.05 -8.77
N GLN A 64 -24.61 2.73 -7.65
CA GLN A 64 -23.94 2.60 -6.35
C GLN A 64 -22.83 1.55 -6.38
N ALA A 65 -23.06 0.42 -7.05
CA ALA A 65 -22.07 -0.66 -7.16
C ALA A 65 -20.77 -0.20 -7.83
N VAL A 66 -20.85 0.68 -8.85
CA VAL A 66 -19.65 1.19 -9.53
C VAL A 66 -18.97 2.28 -8.69
N LEU A 67 -19.73 3.15 -8.02
CA LEU A 67 -19.18 4.11 -7.07
C LEU A 67 -18.39 3.42 -5.96
N ASP A 68 -18.96 2.37 -5.37
CA ASP A 68 -18.32 1.59 -4.32
C ASP A 68 -17.04 0.92 -4.82
N ALA A 69 -17.07 0.34 -6.03
CA ALA A 69 -15.88 -0.25 -6.64
C ALA A 69 -14.76 0.78 -6.84
N CYS A 70 -15.07 1.96 -7.33
CA CYS A 70 -14.08 3.00 -7.59
C CYS A 70 -13.51 3.58 -6.27
N GLN A 71 -14.34 3.74 -5.24
CA GLN A 71 -13.88 4.13 -3.91
C GLN A 71 -13.01 3.05 -3.23
N ASN A 72 -13.32 1.78 -3.43
CA ASN A 72 -12.50 0.68 -2.93
C ASN A 72 -11.11 0.66 -3.59
N VAL A 73 -11.04 0.90 -4.91
CA VAL A 73 -9.76 1.02 -5.63
C VAL A 73 -8.95 2.20 -5.09
N ILE A 74 -9.57 3.37 -4.94
CA ILE A 74 -8.91 4.56 -4.39
C ILE A 74 -8.31 4.25 -3.02
N THR A 75 -9.10 3.67 -2.12
CA THR A 75 -8.68 3.39 -0.74
C THR A 75 -7.55 2.37 -0.68
N ALA A 76 -7.70 1.25 -1.40
CA ALA A 76 -6.71 0.16 -1.38
C ALA A 76 -5.39 0.60 -2.01
N GLN A 77 -5.43 1.18 -3.21
CA GLN A 77 -4.22 1.47 -3.96
C GLN A 77 -3.46 2.68 -3.40
N THR A 78 -4.14 3.66 -2.79
CA THR A 78 -3.46 4.75 -2.05
C THR A 78 -2.62 4.17 -0.91
N ARG A 79 -3.19 3.24 -0.13
CA ARG A 79 -2.49 2.59 0.97
C ARG A 79 -1.30 1.76 0.49
N GLU A 80 -1.46 1.05 -0.62
CA GLU A 80 -0.37 0.24 -1.19
C GLU A 80 0.78 1.11 -1.73
N ILE A 81 0.50 2.26 -2.33
CA ILE A 81 1.53 3.24 -2.72
C ILE A 81 2.34 3.69 -1.49
N GLU A 82 1.67 4.05 -0.39
CA GLU A 82 2.36 4.49 0.84
C GLU A 82 3.28 3.39 1.41
N ILE A 83 2.79 2.14 1.40
CA ILE A 83 3.59 0.98 1.85
C ILE A 83 4.82 0.80 0.96
N MET A 84 4.66 0.79 -0.36
CA MET A 84 5.77 0.58 -1.29
C MET A 84 6.80 1.73 -1.24
N ARG A 85 6.34 2.98 -1.11
CA ARG A 85 7.23 4.14 -0.87
C ARG A 85 7.99 4.00 0.44
N GLY A 86 7.33 3.52 1.48
CA GLY A 86 7.96 3.20 2.77
C GLY A 86 9.05 2.14 2.63
N TRP A 87 8.81 1.07 1.88
CA TRP A 87 9.81 0.03 1.61
C TRP A 87 10.99 0.56 0.79
N LEU A 88 10.75 1.36 -0.25
CA LEU A 88 11.81 2.00 -1.02
C LEU A 88 12.72 2.87 -0.14
N LEU A 89 12.13 3.65 0.75
CA LEU A 89 12.87 4.52 1.65
C LEU A 89 13.63 3.72 2.71
N VAL A 90 12.97 2.79 3.40
CA VAL A 90 13.56 2.09 4.55
C VAL A 90 14.62 1.07 4.12
N TRP A 91 14.39 0.34 3.02
CA TRP A 91 15.31 -0.73 2.60
C TRP A 91 16.43 -0.25 1.69
N TYR A 92 16.20 0.79 0.90
CA TYR A 92 17.16 1.24 -0.12
C TYR A 92 17.54 2.72 -0.02
N GLY A 93 16.92 3.49 0.87
CA GLY A 93 17.16 4.94 0.97
C GLY A 93 16.63 5.72 -0.23
N ILE A 94 15.66 5.17 -0.97
CA ILE A 94 15.09 5.79 -2.17
C ILE A 94 13.77 6.49 -1.82
N GLU A 95 13.72 7.79 -2.01
CA GLU A 95 12.47 8.54 -2.00
C GLU A 95 11.89 8.59 -3.42
N TYR A 96 10.69 8.03 -3.59
CA TYR A 96 10.03 7.94 -4.90
C TYR A 96 8.74 8.77 -4.93
N HIS A 97 8.51 9.41 -6.07
CA HIS A 97 7.31 10.18 -6.38
C HIS A 97 6.56 9.48 -7.52
N PRO A 98 5.29 9.09 -7.32
CA PRO A 98 4.51 8.42 -8.36
C PRO A 98 4.33 9.31 -9.59
N MET A 99 4.39 8.73 -10.78
CA MET A 99 4.04 9.41 -12.03
C MET A 99 2.55 9.27 -12.33
N SER A 100 1.86 10.41 -12.46
CA SER A 100 0.47 10.44 -12.94
C SER A 100 0.37 10.20 -14.44
N MET A 101 -0.83 9.84 -14.91
CA MET A 101 -1.15 9.74 -16.33
C MET A 101 -0.82 11.02 -17.11
N LEU A 102 -1.03 12.18 -16.49
CA LEU A 102 -0.72 13.46 -17.09
C LEU A 102 0.79 13.63 -17.31
N GLU A 103 1.59 13.31 -16.29
CA GLU A 103 3.06 13.40 -16.36
C GLU A 103 3.64 12.41 -17.37
N MET A 104 3.11 11.18 -17.44
CA MET A 104 3.52 10.21 -18.46
C MET A 104 3.26 10.70 -19.89
N HIS A 105 2.13 11.38 -20.13
CA HIS A 105 1.82 11.93 -21.46
C HIS A 105 2.80 13.04 -21.87
N HIS A 106 3.27 13.85 -20.91
CA HIS A 106 4.28 14.88 -21.16
C HIS A 106 5.66 14.30 -21.48
N MET A 107 6.03 13.16 -20.87
CA MET A 107 7.29 12.47 -21.13
C MET A 107 7.40 11.89 -22.56
N GLN A 108 6.28 11.52 -23.18
CA GLN A 108 6.25 10.96 -24.55
C GLN A 108 6.26 12.00 -25.67
N GLN A 109 6.15 13.29 -25.34
CA GLN A 109 6.10 14.39 -26.32
C GLN A 109 7.42 15.17 -26.42
N GLY A 110 8.46 14.71 -25.72
CA GLY A 110 9.81 15.30 -25.72
C GLY A 110 10.77 14.66 -26.71
#